data_AF-A0A7Y5HY36-F1
#
_entry.id   AF-A0A7Y5HY36-F1
#
_cell.length_a   1.000
_cell.length_b   1.000
_cell.length_c   1.000
_cell.angle_alpha   90.00
_cell.angle_beta   90.00
_cell.angle_gamma   90.00
#
_symmetry.space_group_name_H-M   'P 1'
#
loop_
_entity.id
_entity.type
_entity.pdbx_description
1 polymer ?
#
loop_
_entity_poly.entity_id
_entity_poly.type
_entity_poly.pdbx_seq_one_letter_code
_entity_poly.pdbx_strand_id
1 'polypeptide(L)'
;MTMPDYPLPPEWVLRRLREGQVIPAHPLALTATHQLDERRQRALTRYYQAAGAGGVAVGVHTTQFSVRDAKHGLLKPVLQLAVETIGECDARTNRETVRIAGLCGTTGQAVKEADLARELRYHAGLLSLGALQDADDNQLIAHCEAVAREIPLVGFYLQPAAGGRLLEGMVSVGLQEGRGRGTRRRKGQSGRRCQARKSSTGSGRLMW
;
A
#
# COMPACT_ATOMS: atom_id res chain seq x y z
N MET A 1 34.27 -2.14 -1.20
CA MET A 1 33.10 -2.26 -0.30
C MET A 1 32.47 -3.61 -0.54
N THR A 2 32.52 -4.51 0.44
CA THR A 2 31.76 -5.76 0.43
C THR A 2 30.29 -5.38 0.44
N MET A 3 29.52 -5.75 -0.59
CA MET A 3 28.08 -5.54 -0.57
C MET A 3 27.51 -6.33 0.61
N PRO A 4 26.73 -5.70 1.51
CA PRO A 4 26.08 -6.43 2.58
C PRO A 4 25.23 -7.58 2.00
N ASP A 5 25.31 -8.76 2.60
CA ASP A 5 24.48 -9.90 2.20
C ASP A 5 23.05 -9.66 2.70
N TYR A 6 22.19 -9.22 1.80
CA TYR A 6 20.77 -9.00 2.07
C TYR A 6 19.97 -10.22 1.59
N PRO A 7 18.96 -10.67 2.35
CA PRO A 7 18.07 -11.71 1.86
C PRO A 7 17.45 -11.28 0.54
N LEU A 8 17.39 -12.22 -0.41
CA LEU A 8 16.62 -12.07 -1.63
C LEU A 8 15.31 -12.85 -1.50
N PRO A 9 14.20 -12.36 -2.10
CA PRO A 9 12.99 -13.16 -2.15
C PRO A 9 13.22 -14.37 -3.07
N PRO A 10 12.39 -15.43 -2.97
CA PRO A 10 12.50 -16.58 -3.87
C PRO A 10 12.52 -16.17 -5.34
N GLU A 11 13.26 -16.88 -6.19
CA GLU A 11 13.46 -16.50 -7.60
C GLU A 11 12.13 -16.32 -8.36
N TRP A 12 11.13 -17.15 -8.07
CA TRP A 12 9.82 -17.02 -8.69
C TRP A 12 9.14 -15.69 -8.36
N VAL A 13 9.35 -15.14 -7.15
CA VAL A 13 8.84 -13.83 -6.73
C VAL A 13 9.53 -12.73 -7.52
N LEU A 14 10.86 -12.77 -7.63
CA LEU A 14 11.63 -11.80 -8.41
C LEU A 14 11.17 -11.76 -9.87
N ARG A 15 11.02 -12.94 -10.49
CA ARG A 15 10.50 -13.07 -11.85
C ARG A 15 9.12 -12.45 -12.00
N ARG A 16 8.17 -12.80 -11.13
CA ARG A 16 6.80 -12.24 -11.15
C ARG A 16 6.81 -10.72 -11.02
N LEU A 17 7.57 -10.17 -10.09
CA LEU A 17 7.65 -8.72 -9.89
C LEU A 17 8.23 -8.01 -11.13
N ARG A 18 9.25 -8.58 -11.78
CA ARG A 18 9.84 -8.05 -13.02
C ARG A 18 8.88 -8.12 -14.22
N GLU A 19 7.98 -9.10 -14.26
CA GLU A 19 6.93 -9.21 -15.28
C GLU A 19 5.84 -8.12 -15.14
N GLY A 20 5.79 -7.42 -13.99
CA GLY A 20 4.76 -6.46 -13.66
C GLY A 20 3.49 -7.15 -13.14
N GLN A 21 3.04 -6.79 -11.94
CA GLN A 21 1.88 -7.42 -11.30
C GLN A 21 0.89 -6.37 -10.81
N VAL A 22 -0.40 -6.74 -10.80
CA VAL A 22 -1.42 -6.02 -10.04
C VAL A 22 -1.33 -6.48 -8.58
N ILE A 23 -0.97 -5.56 -7.68
CA ILE A 23 -0.78 -5.81 -6.25
C ILE A 23 -1.66 -4.82 -5.46
N PRO A 24 -2.94 -5.15 -5.20
CA PRO A 24 -3.82 -4.30 -4.40
C PRO A 24 -3.33 -4.15 -2.95
N ALA A 25 -3.53 -2.94 -2.43
CA ALA A 25 -3.41 -2.63 -1.01
C ALA A 25 -4.64 -3.17 -0.26
N HIS A 26 -4.43 -4.13 0.65
CA HIS A 26 -5.49 -4.86 1.33
C HIS A 26 -6.12 -4.00 2.45
N PRO A 27 -7.43 -3.69 2.39
CA PRO A 27 -8.07 -2.92 3.44
C PRO A 27 -8.26 -3.72 4.73
N LEU A 28 -8.52 -3.03 5.82
CA LEU A 28 -8.95 -3.61 7.08
C LEU A 28 -10.48 -3.72 7.11
N ALA A 29 -11.00 -4.91 7.37
CA ALA A 29 -12.42 -5.16 7.57
C ALA A 29 -12.72 -5.22 9.07
N LEU A 30 -13.60 -4.33 9.51
CA LEU A 30 -14.06 -4.27 10.89
C LEU A 30 -15.57 -4.54 10.99
N THR A 31 -16.01 -5.04 12.13
CA THR A 31 -17.41 -5.09 12.51
C THR A 31 -17.93 -3.68 12.84
N ALA A 32 -19.24 -3.55 13.02
CA ALA A 32 -19.86 -2.29 13.49
C ALA A 32 -19.37 -1.84 14.88
N THR A 33 -18.74 -2.73 15.65
CA THR A 33 -18.13 -2.45 16.96
C THR A 33 -16.61 -2.33 16.91
N HIS A 34 -16.05 -2.09 15.72
CA HIS A 34 -14.62 -1.89 15.47
C HIS A 34 -13.73 -3.08 15.87
N GLN A 35 -14.26 -4.30 15.82
CA GLN A 35 -13.47 -5.52 15.98
C GLN A 35 -13.07 -6.07 14.61
N LEU A 36 -11.96 -6.79 14.51
CA LEU A 36 -11.56 -7.46 13.26
C LEU A 36 -12.67 -8.42 12.79
N ASP A 37 -13.22 -8.19 11.60
CA ASP A 37 -14.17 -9.11 10.97
C ASP A 37 -13.39 -10.10 10.10
N GLU A 38 -12.93 -11.20 10.71
CA GLU A 38 -12.09 -12.18 10.02
C GLU A 38 -12.78 -12.75 8.76
N ARG A 39 -14.09 -12.99 8.83
CA ARG A 39 -14.85 -13.54 7.69
C ARG A 39 -14.76 -12.59 6.49
N ARG A 40 -14.97 -11.28 6.70
CA ARG A 40 -14.86 -10.28 5.65
C ARG A 40 -13.42 -10.04 5.23
N GLN A 41 -12.47 -10.06 6.15
CA GLN A 41 -11.05 -9.93 5.84
C GLN A 41 -10.60 -11.04 4.89
N ARG A 42 -10.97 -12.31 5.17
CA ARG A 42 -10.72 -13.44 4.26
C ARG A 42 -11.49 -13.31 2.94
N ALA A 43 -12.69 -12.72 2.95
CA ALA A 43 -13.46 -12.52 1.73
C ALA A 43 -12.78 -11.52 0.77
N LEU A 44 -12.16 -10.46 1.30
CA LEU A 44 -11.36 -9.51 0.51
C LEU A 44 -10.14 -10.18 -0.13
N THR A 45 -9.40 -10.99 0.62
CA THR A 45 -8.28 -11.77 0.06
C THR A 45 -8.76 -12.68 -1.08
N ARG A 46 -9.85 -13.42 -0.86
CA ARG A 46 -10.45 -14.30 -1.87
C ARG A 46 -10.92 -13.55 -3.10
N TYR A 47 -11.47 -12.35 -2.91
CA TYR A 47 -11.87 -11.46 -3.99
C TYR A 47 -10.68 -11.06 -4.86
N TYR A 48 -9.58 -10.57 -4.28
CA TYR A 48 -8.40 -10.19 -5.05
C TYR A 48 -7.78 -11.39 -5.78
N GLN A 49 -7.75 -12.55 -5.12
CA GLN A 49 -7.30 -13.79 -5.75
C GLN A 49 -8.17 -14.18 -6.95
N ALA A 50 -9.49 -14.16 -6.80
CA ALA A 50 -10.44 -14.46 -7.87
C ALA A 50 -10.40 -13.44 -9.01
N ALA A 51 -10.08 -12.17 -8.71
CA ALA A 51 -9.88 -11.12 -9.70
C ALA A 51 -8.55 -11.25 -10.49
N GLY A 52 -7.71 -12.23 -10.15
CA GLY A 52 -6.44 -12.47 -10.86
C GLY A 52 -5.28 -11.59 -10.39
N ALA A 53 -5.36 -10.99 -9.20
CA ALA A 53 -4.23 -10.24 -8.64
C ALA A 53 -2.98 -11.15 -8.55
N GLY A 54 -1.83 -10.61 -8.94
CA GLY A 54 -0.54 -11.33 -8.91
C GLY A 54 0.17 -11.25 -7.55
N GLY A 55 -0.27 -10.31 -6.71
CA GLY A 55 0.16 -10.19 -5.33
C GLY A 55 -0.86 -9.46 -4.47
N VAL A 56 -0.58 -9.35 -3.18
CA VAL A 56 -1.38 -8.60 -2.21
C VAL A 56 -0.44 -7.92 -1.22
N ALA A 57 -0.67 -6.62 -0.97
CA ALA A 57 0.06 -5.86 0.03
C ALA A 57 -0.79 -5.64 1.29
N VAL A 58 -0.33 -6.08 2.46
CA VAL A 58 -1.10 -6.09 3.72
C VAL A 58 -0.35 -5.34 4.81
N GLY A 59 -1.04 -4.67 5.73
CA GLY A 59 -0.39 -3.84 6.75
C GLY A 59 0.10 -2.50 6.20
N VAL A 60 -0.46 -2.09 5.06
CA VAL A 60 -0.18 -0.84 4.35
C VAL A 60 -1.15 0.28 4.78
N HIS A 61 -1.02 1.50 4.27
CA HIS A 61 -1.90 2.63 4.65
C HIS A 61 -3.40 2.26 4.59
N THR A 62 -3.84 1.55 3.55
CA THR A 62 -5.22 1.08 3.38
C THR A 62 -5.68 0.09 4.47
N THR A 63 -4.74 -0.64 5.09
CA THR A 63 -4.99 -1.50 6.26
C THR A 63 -5.08 -0.71 7.56
N GLN A 64 -4.89 0.61 7.52
CA GLN A 64 -4.83 1.55 8.66
C GLN A 64 -3.61 1.34 9.55
N PHE A 65 -2.87 2.43 9.86
CA PHE A 65 -1.70 2.34 10.73
C PHE A 65 -2.05 1.98 12.19
N SER A 66 -3.29 2.24 12.61
CA SER A 66 -3.81 1.92 13.95
C SER A 66 -3.69 0.43 14.31
N VAL A 67 -3.60 -0.49 13.34
CA VAL A 67 -3.41 -1.93 13.63
C VAL A 67 -2.13 -2.23 14.43
N ARG A 68 -1.16 -1.31 14.44
CA ARG A 68 0.12 -1.40 15.15
C ARG A 68 0.04 -0.90 16.60
N ASP A 69 -1.01 -0.18 16.96
CA ASP A 69 -1.20 0.28 18.32
C ASP A 69 -1.31 -0.95 19.24
N ALA A 70 -0.49 -0.98 20.29
CA ALA A 70 -0.44 -2.09 21.23
C ALA A 70 -1.81 -2.35 21.88
N LYS A 71 -2.67 -1.32 22.02
CA LYS A 71 -4.03 -1.49 22.56
C LYS A 71 -4.94 -2.31 21.64
N HIS A 72 -4.64 -2.34 20.34
CA HIS A 72 -5.39 -3.08 19.34
C HIS A 72 -4.74 -4.44 19.05
N GLY A 73 -3.41 -4.50 18.96
CA GLY A 73 -2.69 -5.76 18.77
C GLY A 73 -3.02 -6.48 17.46
N LEU A 74 -3.47 -5.75 16.43
CA LEU A 74 -4.08 -6.33 15.22
C LEU A 74 -3.09 -6.63 14.09
N LEU A 75 -1.87 -6.08 14.11
CA LEU A 75 -0.91 -6.26 13.01
C LEU A 75 -0.66 -7.75 12.71
N LYS A 76 -0.24 -8.54 13.71
CA LYS A 76 0.04 -9.97 13.53
C LYS A 76 -1.22 -10.74 13.08
N PRO A 77 -2.38 -10.62 13.76
CA PRO A 77 -3.62 -11.28 13.31
C PRO A 77 -3.98 -10.98 11.85
N VAL A 78 -3.91 -9.72 11.43
CA VAL A 78 -4.28 -9.32 10.07
C VAL A 78 -3.29 -9.86 9.04
N LEU A 79 -1.99 -9.79 9.32
CA LEU A 79 -0.95 -10.33 8.43
C LEU A 79 -1.08 -11.85 8.29
N GLN A 80 -1.28 -12.55 9.41
CA GLN A 80 -1.41 -14.01 9.44
C GLN A 80 -2.64 -14.48 8.67
N LEU A 81 -3.79 -13.84 8.90
CA LEU A 81 -5.05 -14.19 8.25
C LEU A 81 -4.98 -14.07 6.72
N ALA A 82 -4.27 -13.05 6.23
CA ALA A 82 -4.06 -12.87 4.80
C ALA A 82 -3.17 -13.98 4.21
N VAL A 83 -2.08 -14.35 4.87
CA VAL A 83 -1.18 -15.42 4.40
C VAL A 83 -1.89 -16.76 4.35
N GLU A 84 -2.62 -17.12 5.40
CA GLU A 84 -3.38 -18.37 5.46
C GLU A 84 -4.40 -18.45 4.32
N THR A 85 -5.17 -17.37 4.13
CA THR A 85 -6.19 -17.34 3.08
C THR A 85 -5.58 -17.34 1.67
N ILE A 86 -4.45 -16.67 1.47
CA ILE A 86 -3.70 -16.72 0.21
C ILE A 86 -3.26 -18.17 -0.05
N GLY A 87 -2.67 -18.83 0.95
CA GLY A 87 -2.21 -20.22 0.84
C GLY A 87 -3.34 -21.20 0.49
N GLU A 88 -4.51 -21.06 1.13
CA GLU A 88 -5.71 -21.83 0.80
C GLU A 88 -6.15 -21.61 -0.66
N CYS A 89 -6.11 -20.37 -1.15
CA CYS A 89 -6.47 -20.04 -2.53
C CYS A 89 -5.45 -20.56 -3.55
N ASP A 90 -4.17 -20.38 -3.27
CA ASP A 90 -3.05 -20.81 -4.10
C ASP A 90 -3.07 -22.34 -4.25
N ALA A 91 -3.26 -23.08 -3.16
CA ALA A 91 -3.38 -24.54 -3.18
C ALA A 91 -4.57 -25.03 -4.02
N ARG A 92 -5.72 -24.35 -3.94
CA ARG A 92 -6.93 -24.71 -4.70
C ARG A 92 -6.84 -24.37 -6.18
N THR A 93 -6.08 -23.34 -6.54
CA THR A 93 -6.00 -22.84 -7.92
C THR A 93 -4.69 -23.17 -8.62
N ASN A 94 -3.76 -23.83 -7.93
CA ASN A 94 -2.40 -24.10 -8.37
C ASN A 94 -1.68 -22.83 -8.86
N ARG A 95 -1.80 -21.75 -8.07
CA ARG A 95 -1.17 -20.44 -8.31
C ARG A 95 -0.17 -20.13 -7.21
N GLU A 96 0.69 -19.15 -7.48
CA GLU A 96 1.58 -18.55 -6.49
C GLU A 96 1.33 -17.05 -6.44
N THR A 97 1.03 -16.54 -5.25
CA THR A 97 0.69 -15.13 -5.05
C THR A 97 1.79 -14.40 -4.27
N VAL A 98 2.25 -13.26 -4.80
CA VAL A 98 3.27 -12.45 -4.13
C VAL A 98 2.68 -11.78 -2.87
N ARG A 99 3.30 -12.00 -1.71
CA ARG A 99 2.88 -11.45 -0.42
C ARG A 99 3.83 -10.33 0.01
N ILE A 100 3.30 -9.11 0.15
CA ILE A 100 4.05 -7.93 0.58
C ILE A 100 3.51 -7.42 1.90
N ALA A 101 4.39 -7.21 2.88
CA ALA A 101 4.04 -6.62 4.17
C ALA A 101 4.36 -5.13 4.16
N GLY A 102 3.43 -4.30 4.63
CA GLY A 102 3.71 -2.90 4.94
C GLY A 102 4.54 -2.82 6.22
N LEU A 103 5.59 -2.00 6.21
CA LEU A 103 6.49 -1.75 7.33
C LEU A 103 6.51 -0.26 7.63
N CYS A 104 6.55 0.14 8.89
CA CYS A 104 6.67 1.56 9.25
C CYS A 104 7.29 1.80 10.63
N GLY A 105 7.45 3.08 10.96
CA GLY A 105 7.91 3.53 12.27
C GLY A 105 9.40 3.81 12.30
N THR A 106 9.93 4.01 13.51
CA THR A 106 11.38 4.15 13.72
C THR A 106 12.11 2.87 13.32
N THR A 107 13.43 2.91 13.14
CA THR A 107 14.23 1.74 12.75
C THR A 107 13.95 0.52 13.62
N GLY A 108 13.89 0.68 14.94
CA GLY A 108 13.61 -0.43 15.86
C GLY A 108 12.21 -1.03 15.70
N GLN A 109 11.21 -0.23 15.33
CA GLN A 109 9.86 -0.74 15.03
C GLN A 109 9.84 -1.43 13.67
N ALA A 110 10.36 -0.79 12.63
CA ALA A 110 10.35 -1.32 11.27
C ALA A 110 11.10 -2.66 11.16
N VAL A 111 12.21 -2.82 11.87
CA VAL A 111 12.95 -4.09 11.99
C VAL A 111 12.10 -5.18 12.64
N LYS A 112 11.38 -4.89 13.73
CA LYS A 112 10.47 -5.85 14.37
C LYS A 112 9.29 -6.24 13.47
N GLU A 113 8.74 -5.27 12.72
CA GLU A 113 7.68 -5.55 11.74
C GLU A 113 8.21 -6.40 10.58
N ALA A 114 9.44 -6.16 10.13
CA ALA A 114 10.10 -6.95 9.08
C ALA A 114 10.36 -8.39 9.52
N ASP A 115 10.86 -8.57 10.74
CA ASP A 115 11.07 -9.88 11.34
C ASP A 115 9.75 -10.67 11.45
N LEU A 116 8.69 -10.04 11.97
CA LEU A 116 7.35 -10.63 12.01
C LEU A 116 6.84 -11.02 10.61
N ALA A 117 7.04 -10.15 9.61
CA ALA A 117 6.63 -10.43 8.23
C ALA A 117 7.37 -11.65 7.66
N ARG A 118 8.67 -11.76 7.93
CA ARG A 118 9.51 -12.92 7.55
C ARG A 118 9.04 -14.20 8.23
N GLU A 119 8.75 -14.17 9.53
CA GLU A 119 8.19 -15.30 10.29
C GLU A 119 6.86 -15.78 9.68
N LEU A 120 5.98 -14.84 9.31
CA LEU A 120 4.72 -15.11 8.62
C LEU A 120 4.89 -15.42 7.13
N ARG A 121 6.13 -15.57 6.66
CA ARG A 121 6.49 -15.99 5.29
C ARG A 121 6.08 -14.98 4.21
N TYR A 122 5.97 -13.69 4.53
CA TYR A 122 5.89 -12.64 3.50
C TYR A 122 7.18 -12.62 2.68
N HIS A 123 7.08 -12.29 1.39
CA HIS A 123 8.24 -12.32 0.50
C HIS A 123 9.04 -11.03 0.52
N ALA A 124 8.38 -9.90 0.79
CA ALA A 124 9.01 -8.60 0.78
C ALA A 124 8.27 -7.57 1.66
N GLY A 125 8.99 -6.50 2.01
CA GLY A 125 8.50 -5.34 2.73
C GLY A 125 8.27 -4.13 1.82
N LEU A 126 7.20 -3.39 2.06
CA LEU A 126 6.94 -2.05 1.54
C LEU A 126 7.12 -1.04 2.69
N LEU A 127 8.20 -0.27 2.66
CA LEU A 127 8.65 0.53 3.81
C LEU A 127 8.15 1.97 3.77
N SER A 128 7.46 2.40 4.82
CA SER A 128 7.09 3.80 5.03
C SER A 128 8.19 4.54 5.79
N LEU A 129 8.58 5.70 5.25
CA LEU A 129 9.60 6.58 5.83
C LEU A 129 9.00 7.74 6.63
N GLY A 130 7.69 7.77 6.84
CA GLY A 130 7.00 8.90 7.49
C GLY A 130 7.45 9.19 8.91
N ALA A 131 7.93 8.19 9.63
CA ALA A 131 8.48 8.36 10.98
C ALA A 131 9.88 8.99 11.01
N LEU A 132 10.52 9.15 9.83
CA LEU A 132 11.86 9.73 9.63
C LEU A 132 11.80 11.02 8.79
N GLN A 133 10.75 11.82 9.00
CA GLN A 133 10.52 13.06 8.25
C GLN A 133 11.70 14.05 8.32
N ASP A 134 12.37 14.13 9.47
CA ASP A 134 13.48 15.06 9.74
C ASP A 134 14.87 14.42 9.56
N ALA A 135 14.92 13.16 9.14
CA ALA A 135 16.19 12.44 8.97
C ALA A 135 17.01 12.98 7.78
N ASP A 136 18.33 12.91 7.84
CA ASP A 136 19.16 13.13 6.65
C ASP A 136 19.23 11.86 5.78
N ASP A 137 19.83 11.96 4.60
CA ASP A 137 19.95 10.85 3.66
C ASP A 137 20.77 9.68 4.23
N ASN A 138 21.80 9.95 5.03
CA ASN A 138 22.60 8.89 5.65
C ASN A 138 21.78 8.11 6.68
N GLN A 139 20.94 8.80 7.44
CA GLN A 139 20.01 8.19 8.40
C GLN A 139 18.91 7.40 7.68
N LEU A 140 18.39 7.90 6.56
CA LEU A 140 17.42 7.17 5.73
C LEU A 140 18.04 5.89 5.14
N ILE A 141 19.25 5.98 4.60
CA ILE A 141 19.98 4.83 4.06
C ILE A 141 20.20 3.81 5.18
N ALA A 142 20.75 4.23 6.32
CA ALA A 142 20.98 3.34 7.47
C ALA A 142 19.69 2.67 7.97
N HIS A 143 18.57 3.41 7.96
CA HIS A 143 17.24 2.85 8.26
C HIS A 143 16.83 1.77 7.25
N CYS A 144 16.93 2.05 5.96
CA CYS A 144 16.59 1.08 4.91
C CYS A 144 17.49 -0.15 4.97
N GLU A 145 18.79 0.02 5.17
CA GLU A 145 19.75 -1.08 5.29
C GLU A 145 19.45 -1.96 6.49
N ALA A 146 19.10 -1.37 7.65
CA ALA A 146 18.75 -2.13 8.84
C ALA A 146 17.51 -2.99 8.60
N VAL A 147 16.47 -2.45 7.96
CA VAL A 147 15.24 -3.19 7.64
C VAL A 147 15.49 -4.23 6.55
N ALA A 148 16.29 -3.91 5.53
CA ALA A 148 16.60 -4.79 4.41
C ALA A 148 17.40 -6.03 4.82
N ARG A 149 18.10 -6.01 5.97
CA ARG A 149 18.74 -7.21 6.55
C ARG A 149 17.73 -8.25 7.01
N GLU A 150 16.52 -7.83 7.38
CA GLU A 150 15.47 -8.72 7.87
C GLU A 150 14.58 -9.24 6.73
N ILE A 151 14.19 -8.37 5.79
CA ILE A 151 13.30 -8.74 4.69
C ILE A 151 13.62 -7.94 3.41
N PRO A 152 13.54 -8.54 2.20
CA PRO A 152 13.75 -7.79 0.97
C PRO A 152 12.78 -6.61 0.86
N LEU A 153 13.26 -5.44 0.48
CA LEU A 153 12.43 -4.26 0.25
C LEU A 153 12.05 -4.11 -1.23
N VAL A 154 10.77 -3.88 -1.52
CA VAL A 154 10.24 -3.73 -2.90
C VAL A 154 9.75 -2.33 -3.22
N GLY A 155 9.77 -1.40 -2.26
CA GLY A 155 9.43 -0.01 -2.52
C GLY A 155 9.31 0.83 -1.25
N PHE A 156 9.03 2.11 -1.45
CA PHE A 156 8.88 3.11 -0.40
C PHE A 156 7.56 3.87 -0.54
N TYR A 157 7.01 4.33 0.58
CA TYR A 157 5.94 5.33 0.54
C TYR A 157 6.56 6.68 0.21
N LEU A 158 6.39 7.14 -1.02
CA LEU A 158 6.92 8.43 -1.48
C LEU A 158 5.87 9.55 -1.44
N GLN A 159 4.58 9.22 -1.31
CA GLN A 159 3.50 10.20 -1.33
C GLN A 159 3.42 10.96 0.00
N PRO A 160 3.73 12.27 0.05
CA PRO A 160 3.76 13.03 1.31
C PRO A 160 2.42 13.05 2.04
N ALA A 161 1.31 13.13 1.29
CA ALA A 161 -0.04 13.14 1.84
C ALA A 161 -0.46 11.84 2.56
N ALA A 162 0.28 10.74 2.39
CA ALA A 162 0.02 9.45 3.03
C ALA A 162 1.13 9.04 4.03
N GLY A 163 1.94 10.02 4.48
CA GLY A 163 3.09 9.77 5.36
C GLY A 163 4.35 9.33 4.63
N GLY A 164 4.47 9.57 3.32
CA GLY A 164 5.70 9.38 2.57
C GLY A 164 6.61 10.61 2.61
N ARG A 165 7.83 10.47 2.05
CA ARG A 165 8.75 11.60 1.88
C ARG A 165 9.28 11.61 0.44
N LEU A 166 9.47 12.81 -0.10
CA LEU A 166 10.22 12.99 -1.35
C LEU A 166 11.69 12.69 -1.08
N LEU A 167 12.26 11.73 -1.81
CA LEU A 167 13.69 11.47 -1.81
C LEU A 167 14.37 12.39 -2.82
N GLU A 168 15.52 12.98 -2.46
CA GLU A 168 16.28 13.80 -3.40
C GLU A 168 16.67 12.96 -4.65
N GLY A 169 16.47 13.53 -5.84
CA GLY A 169 16.68 12.85 -7.13
C GLY A 169 15.45 12.15 -7.72
N MET A 170 14.38 11.93 -6.95
CA MET A 170 13.08 11.48 -7.50
C MET A 170 12.20 12.69 -7.84
N VAL A 171 12.51 13.34 -8.96
CA VAL A 171 11.58 14.30 -9.55
C VAL A 171 10.34 13.53 -10.00
N SER A 172 9.18 13.83 -9.41
CA SER A 172 7.90 13.44 -10.00
C SER A 172 7.93 13.84 -11.47
N VAL A 173 7.93 12.87 -12.38
CA VAL A 173 7.65 13.12 -13.79
C VAL A 173 6.23 13.67 -13.82
N GLY A 174 6.14 14.99 -13.78
CA GLY A 174 4.87 15.69 -13.68
C GLY A 174 3.98 15.28 -14.82
N LEU A 175 2.74 14.94 -14.49
CA LEU A 175 1.64 15.17 -15.41
C LEU A 175 1.69 16.66 -15.80
N GLN A 176 2.28 16.93 -16.96
CA GLN A 176 2.04 18.16 -17.69
C GLN A 176 0.56 18.14 -18.08
N GLU A 177 -0.26 18.86 -17.33
CA GLU A 177 -1.59 19.25 -17.80
C GLU A 177 -1.44 19.96 -19.14
N GLY A 178 -1.90 19.30 -20.19
CA GLY A 178 -1.92 19.83 -21.54
C GLY A 178 -2.70 21.14 -21.57
N ARG A 179 -1.99 22.26 -21.69
CA ARG A 179 -2.58 23.52 -22.16
C ARG A 179 -3.10 23.28 -23.57
N GLY A 180 -4.41 23.03 -23.64
CA GLY A 180 -5.15 22.87 -24.88
C GLY A 180 -4.90 24.04 -25.83
N ARG A 181 -4.41 23.71 -27.03
CA ARG A 181 -4.33 24.64 -28.17
C ARG A 181 -5.73 25.16 -28.47
N GLY A 182 -5.90 26.48 -28.41
CA GLY A 182 -7.11 27.15 -28.80
C GLY A 182 -7.38 27.01 -30.30
N THR A 183 -8.35 26.18 -30.66
CA THR A 183 -9.02 26.25 -31.96
C THR A 183 -10.33 27.01 -31.80
N ARG A 184 -10.32 28.30 -32.20
CA ARG A 184 -11.53 29.10 -32.40
C ARG A 184 -12.35 28.48 -33.53
N ARG A 185 -13.44 27.76 -33.20
CA ARG A 185 -14.55 27.52 -34.12
C ARG A 185 -15.69 28.50 -33.83
N ARG A 186 -15.97 29.36 -34.80
CA ARG A 186 -17.21 30.14 -34.89
C ARG A 186 -18.41 29.20 -35.05
N LYS A 187 -19.45 29.42 -34.24
CA LYS A 187 -20.89 29.17 -34.44
C LYS A 187 -21.54 29.71 -33.16
N GLY A 188 -22.35 30.75 -33.17
CA GLY A 188 -23.67 30.84 -33.79
C GLY A 188 -24.64 31.15 -32.65
N GLN A 189 -25.29 32.30 -32.72
CA GLN A 189 -26.25 32.79 -31.73
C GLN A 189 -27.40 31.79 -31.52
N SER A 190 -27.75 31.49 -30.26
CA SER A 190 -29.15 31.49 -29.80
C SER A 190 -29.25 31.14 -28.30
N GLY A 191 -29.77 32.09 -27.53
CA GLY A 191 -30.77 31.90 -26.48
C GLY A 191 -30.52 30.89 -25.34
N ARG A 192 -30.19 31.42 -24.15
CA ARG A 192 -31.09 31.55 -22.98
C ARG A 192 -30.26 31.67 -21.70
N ARG A 193 -30.32 32.84 -21.06
CA ARG A 193 -29.92 33.02 -19.66
C ARG A 193 -30.98 32.36 -18.78
N CYS A 194 -30.58 31.36 -18.00
CA CYS A 194 -31.23 31.02 -16.75
C CYS A 194 -30.18 31.10 -15.64
N GLN A 195 -30.22 32.21 -14.89
CA GLN A 195 -29.60 32.29 -13.57
C GLN A 195 -30.43 31.44 -12.61
N ALA A 196 -29.83 30.41 -12.01
CA ALA A 196 -30.39 29.73 -10.86
C ALA A 196 -29.57 30.09 -9.62
N ARG A 197 -30.28 30.72 -8.68
CA ARG A 197 -29.84 31.16 -7.36
C ARG A 197 -29.36 29.98 -6.52
N LYS A 198 -28.36 30.24 -5.67
CA LYS A 198 -28.05 29.39 -4.51
C LYS A 198 -29.25 29.38 -3.57
N SER A 199 -29.82 28.21 -3.32
CA SER A 199 -30.76 27.97 -2.22
C SER A 199 -30.24 26.83 -1.38
N SER A 200 -29.91 27.17 -0.14
CA SER A 200 -29.68 26.28 0.98
C SER A 200 -30.93 25.47 1.30
N THR A 201 -30.83 24.15 1.25
CA THR A 201 -31.40 23.14 2.19
C THR A 201 -31.41 21.77 1.51
N GLY A 202 -30.94 20.73 2.21
CA GLY A 202 -31.32 19.34 1.92
C GLY A 202 -30.19 18.38 1.52
N SER A 203 -29.98 17.39 2.41
CA SER A 203 -29.51 16.02 2.16
C SER A 203 -28.09 15.79 1.62
N GLY A 204 -27.32 15.00 2.37
CA GLY A 204 -26.02 14.51 1.93
C GLY A 204 -25.42 13.48 2.88
N ARG A 205 -26.16 12.41 3.14
CA ARG A 205 -25.68 11.19 3.78
C ARG A 205 -24.51 10.64 2.95
N LEU A 206 -23.29 10.94 3.35
CA LEU A 206 -22.09 10.32 2.80
C LEU A 206 -21.68 9.21 3.76
N MET A 207 -22.09 7.98 3.42
CA MET A 207 -21.38 6.77 3.82
C MET A 207 -19.99 6.84 3.19
N TRP A 208 -18.97 6.96 4.03
CA TRP A 208 -17.70 6.21 3.98
C TRP A 208 -17.20 6.08 5.41
#